data_AF-A0A849PQJ6-F1
#
_entry.id   AF-A0A849PQJ6-F1
#
_cell.length_a   1.000
_cell.length_b   1.000
_cell.length_c   1.000
_cell.angle_alpha   90.00
_cell.angle_beta   90.00
_cell.angle_gamma   90.00
#
_symmetry.space_group_name_H-M   'P 1'
#
loop_
_entity.id
_entity.type
_entity.pdbx_description
1 polymer ?
#
loop_
_entity_poly.entity_id
_entity_poly.type
_entity_poly.pdbx_seq_one_letter_code
_entity_poly.pdbx_strand_id
1 'polypeptide(L)' 'MEVKGAAITVLSQKEDDYICITDIARYKNAERTDDLVRNWLRNRNTIEFLGIWEQLNNPDFKPVEFDGIRM' A
#
# COMPACT_ATOMS: atom_id res chain seq x y z
N MET A 1 -10.49 -14.54 -11.50
CA MET A 1 -9.19 -15.13 -11.88
C MET A 1 -8.38 -15.30 -10.62
N GLU A 2 -7.93 -16.51 -10.30
CA GLU A 2 -6.94 -16.75 -9.25
C GLU A 2 -5.54 -16.57 -9.83
N VAL A 3 -4.72 -15.76 -9.17
CA VAL A 3 -3.28 -15.72 -9.44
C VAL A 3 -2.60 -16.03 -8.10
N LYS A 4 -1.97 -17.20 -8.01
CA LYS A 4 -1.29 -17.74 -6.80
C LYS A 4 -2.16 -17.86 -5.54
N GLY A 5 -3.40 -18.35 -5.65
CA GLY A 5 -4.21 -18.74 -4.49
C GLY A 5 -4.66 -17.59 -3.56
N ALA A 6 -4.48 -16.34 -3.99
CA ALA A 6 -5.06 -15.18 -3.35
C ALA A 6 -6.24 -14.68 -4.19
N ALA A 7 -7.41 -14.50 -3.56
CA ALA A 7 -8.53 -13.79 -4.16
C ALA A 7 -8.16 -12.30 -4.23
N ILE A 8 -7.41 -11.91 -5.27
CA ILE A 8 -7.09 -10.51 -5.53
C ILE A 8 -8.39 -9.88 -6.03
N THR A 9 -9.04 -9.12 -5.15
CA THR A 9 -10.16 -8.26 -5.52
C THR A 9 -9.56 -7.10 -6.31
N VAL A 10 -9.40 -7.28 -7.62
CA VAL A 10 -9.03 -6.20 -8.53
C VAL A 10 -10.25 -5.29 -8.63
N LEU A 11 -10.32 -4.29 -7.75
CA LEU A 11 -11.21 -3.15 -7.90
C LEU A 11 -10.71 -2.33 -9.10
N SER A 12 -11.06 -2.78 -10.31
CA SER A 12 -10.80 -2.02 -11.54
C SER A 12 -11.83 -0.90 -11.60
N GLN A 13 -11.54 0.18 -10.88
CA GLN A 13 -12.29 1.42 -10.98
C GLN A 13 -11.41 2.43 -11.71
N LYS A 14 -11.45 2.35 -13.05
CA LYS A 14 -11.01 3.38 -14.02
C LYS A 14 -9.55 3.84 -13.90
N GLU A 15 -8.75 3.43 -14.89
CA GLU A 15 -7.47 4.04 -15.31
C GLU A 15 -6.30 4.08 -14.32
N ASP A 16 -6.52 3.96 -13.01
CA ASP A 16 -5.46 3.97 -11.99
C ASP A 16 -5.38 2.63 -11.24
N ASP A 17 -4.22 1.96 -11.35
CA ASP A 17 -3.91 0.74 -10.62
C ASP A 17 -3.44 1.08 -9.20
N TYR A 18 -4.29 0.86 -8.19
CA TYR A 18 -3.94 1.09 -6.79
C TYR A 18 -3.37 -0.16 -6.11
N ILE A 19 -2.38 0.04 -5.24
CA ILE A 19 -1.85 -1.01 -4.38
C ILE A 19 -2.57 -0.96 -3.01
N CYS A 20 -3.32 -2.01 -2.69
CA CYS A 20 -3.94 -2.16 -1.38
C CYS A 20 -2.96 -2.76 -0.35
N ILE A 21 -2.39 -1.91 0.51
CA ILE A 21 -1.43 -2.34 1.55
C ILE A 21 -2.03 -3.36 2.52
N THR A 22 -3.33 -3.23 2.83
CA THR A 22 -4.00 -4.18 3.74
C THR A 22 -4.14 -5.58 3.12
N ASP A 23 -4.32 -5.67 1.80
CA ASP A 23 -4.37 -6.95 1.11
C ASP A 23 -2.98 -7.60 1.04
N ILE A 24 -1.92 -6.82 0.83
CA ILE A 24 -0.53 -7.32 0.91
C ILE A 24 -0.25 -7.84 2.32
N ALA A 25 -0.66 -7.10 3.36
CA ALA A 25 -0.48 -7.54 4.74
C ALA A 25 -1.26 -8.82 5.04
N ARG A 26 -2.51 -8.93 4.55
CA ARG A 26 -3.33 -10.15 4.70
C ARG A 26 -2.73 -11.34 3.99
N TYR A 27 -2.18 -11.13 2.78
CA TYR A 27 -1.47 -12.17 2.05
C TYR A 27 -0.19 -12.62 2.78
N LYS A 28 0.52 -11.69 3.43
CA LYS A 28 1.76 -11.99 4.16
C LYS A 28 1.49 -12.70 5.49
N ASN A 29 0.51 -12.24 6.26
CA ASN A 29 0.08 -12.86 7.50
C ASN A 29 -1.36 -12.43 7.84
N ALA A 30 -2.32 -13.33 7.58
CA ALA A 30 -3.73 -13.08 7.82
C ALA A 30 -4.08 -12.95 9.32
N GLU A 31 -3.30 -13.57 10.22
CA GLU A 31 -3.56 -13.53 11.67
C GLU A 31 -3.03 -12.25 12.35
N ARG A 32 -2.04 -11.58 11.74
CA ARG A 32 -1.40 -10.37 12.27
C ARG A 32 -1.32 -9.23 11.24
N THR A 33 -2.39 -9.06 10.48
CA THR A 33 -2.45 -8.05 9.40
C THR A 33 -2.31 -6.63 9.96
N ASP A 34 -2.97 -6.34 11.08
CA ASP A 34 -2.95 -5.05 11.77
C ASP A 34 -1.57 -4.69 12.32
N ASP A 35 -0.90 -5.64 12.99
CA ASP A 35 0.47 -5.47 13.49
C ASP A 35 1.46 -5.21 12.35
N LEU A 36 1.32 -5.92 11.22
CA LEU A 36 2.17 -5.73 10.04
C LEU A 36 2.00 -4.33 9.43
N VAL A 37 0.76 -3.90 9.19
CA VAL A 37 0.47 -2.57 8.65
C VAL A 37 0.99 -1.49 9.60
N ARG A 38 0.76 -1.67 10.91
CA ARG A 38 1.24 -0.72 11.92
C ARG A 38 2.76 -0.65 12.00
N ASN A 39 3.46 -1.75 11.77
CA ASN A 39 4.92 -1.77 11.72
C ASN A 39 5.45 -1.12 10.44
N TRP A 40 4.82 -1.34 9.30
CA TRP A 40 5.16 -0.68 8.04
C TRP A 40 4.97 0.83 8.11
N LEU A 41 3.85 1.29 8.66
CA LEU A 41 3.59 2.73 8.78
C LEU A 41 4.52 3.43 9.79
N ARG A 42 5.07 2.69 10.77
CA ARG A 42 6.08 3.22 11.70
C ARG A 42 7.51 3.14 11.18
N ASN A 43 7.76 2.34 10.15
CA ASN A 43 9.08 2.20 9.58
C ASN A 43 9.31 3.29 8.53
N ARG A 44 10.20 4.23 8.85
CA ARG A 44 10.57 5.33 7.95
C ARG A 44 11.00 4.85 6.57
N ASN A 45 11.73 3.74 6.47
CA ASN A 45 12.17 3.20 5.18
C ASN A 45 10.97 2.74 4.33
N THR A 46 9.94 2.18 4.97
CA THR A 46 8.72 1.75 4.28
C THR A 46 7.90 2.95 3.82
N ILE A 47 7.76 3.98 4.66
CA ILE A 47 7.09 5.23 4.26
C ILE A 47 7.84 5.94 3.13
N GLU A 48 9.17 6.00 3.17
CA GLU A 48 9.97 6.58 2.09
C GLU A 48 9.81 5.82 0.78
N PHE A 49 9.83 4.48 0.82
CA PHE A 49 9.57 3.65 -0.35
C PHE A 49 8.19 3.90 -0.95
N LEU A 50 7.14 3.94 -0.11
CA LEU A 50 5.77 4.24 -0.57
C LEU A 50 5.68 5.64 -1.19
N GLY A 51 6.33 6.64 -0.59
CA GLY A 51 6.35 7.99 -1.14
C GLY A 51 7.05 8.08 -2.50
N ILE A 52 8.16 7.36 -2.70
CA ILE A 52 8.83 7.29 -4.00
C ILE A 52 7.95 6.57 -5.03
N TRP A 53 7.32 5.46 -4.64
CA TRP A 53 6.44 4.72 -5.52
C TRP A 53 5.26 5.58 -5.99
N GLU A 54 4.61 6.30 -5.06
CA GLU A 54 3.53 7.24 -5.39
C GLU A 54 4.01 8.36 -6.29
N GLN A 55 5.19 8.96 -6.05
CA GLN A 55 5.75 9.99 -6.93
C GLN A 55 5.98 9.50 -8.37
N LEU A 56 6.29 8.21 -8.55
CA LEU A 56 6.57 7.62 -9.86
C LEU A 56 5.31 7.16 -10.59
N ASN A 57 4.28 6.71 -9.86
CA ASN A 57 3.11 6.04 -10.46
C ASN A 57 1.81 6.84 -10.32
N ASN A 58 1.76 7.83 -9.44
CA ASN A 58 0.59 8.66 -9.19
C ASN A 58 0.87 10.12 -9.64
N PRO A 59 0.44 10.53 -10.84
CA PRO A 59 0.67 11.89 -11.35
C PRO A 59 -0.01 12.98 -10.49
N ASP A 60 -1.06 12.62 -9.75
CA ASP A 60 -1.77 13.50 -8.81
C ASP A 60 -1.25 13.38 -7.38
N PHE A 61 -0.03 12.87 -7.18
CA PHE A 61 0.55 12.69 -5.86
C PHE A 61 0.61 14.00 -5.07
N LYS A 62 0.15 13.95 -3.82
CA LYS A 62 0.07 15.10 -2.92
C LYS A 62 1.11 15.00 -1.81
N PRO A 63 2.34 15.54 -2.03
CA PRO A 63 3.44 15.39 -1.09
C PRO A 63 3.16 16.01 0.29
N VAL A 64 2.38 17.09 0.35
CA VAL A 64 2.06 17.77 1.61
C VAL A 64 1.15 16.92 2.50
N GLU A 65 0.13 16.26 1.92
CA GLU A 65 -0.74 15.34 2.66
C GLU A 65 0.05 14.10 3.11
N PHE A 66 0.96 13.61 2.25
CA PHE A 66 1.81 12.46 2.54
C PHE A 66 2.83 12.72 3.66
N ASP A 67 3.34 13.95 3.79
CA ASP A 67 4.31 14.30 4.84
C ASP A 67 3.71 14.19 6.25
N GLY A 68 2.38 14.31 6.39
CA GLY A 68 1.68 14.05 7.64
C GLY A 68 1.78 12.60 8.13
N ILE A 69 2.17 11.65 7.26
CA ILE A 69 2.41 10.24 7.60
C ILE A 69 3.87 10.02 8.05
N ARG A 70 4.79 10.92 7.67
CA ARG A 70 6.20 10.87 8.06
C ARG A 70 6.47 11.45 9.46
N MET A 71 5.50 12.15 10.04
CA MET A 71 5.63 12.93 11.28
C MET A 71 5.44 12.12 12.56
#